data_AF-A0A4Q5ZSI8-F1
#
_entry.id   AF-A0A4Q5ZSI8-F1
#
_cell.length_a   1.000
_cell.length_b   1.000
_cell.length_c   1.000
_cell.angle_alpha   90.00
_cell.angle_beta   90.00
_cell.angle_gamma   90.00
#
_symmetry.space_group_name_H-M   'P 1'
#
loop_
_entity.id
_entity.type
_entity.pdbx_description
1 polymer ?
#
loop_
_entity_poly.entity_id
_entity_poly.type
_entity_poly.pdbx_seq_one_letter_code
_entity_poly.pdbx_strand_id
1 'polypeptide(L)'
;MKPLLRHLFTFILLSLLAKADAQSVPTLNSYPSASAAIFLDFDGHTDATGNWYPFGPLVCGPSGMSNDQIVEVFNRVAEDYRPFNVNITTDSTKYWAAPVKQRTRIIFTITSSWYGNSAGGVSWVGSFRWGTNAAAFVFSALLNYNPKRVAEAASHEAGHTLGLQHQAKYDGNCTKITDYDPGFGTGEIGWAPIMGVGYYQNFTLWHNGPTIYGCNTFQSDLDVITGADNGFGYRDDDHGKTFATATTPAFTANQFDVTGVIDRNTDQDVFRFIMPANGRLQINAVPYN
;
A
#
# COMPACT_ATOMS: atom_id res chain seq x y z
N MET A 1 -35.41 29.73 67.27
CA MET A 1 -35.12 28.33 67.67
C MET A 1 -34.05 27.77 66.73
N LYS A 2 -32.87 27.48 67.29
CA LYS A 2 -31.76 26.61 66.87
C LYS A 2 -31.09 26.77 65.47
N PRO A 3 -29.77 27.04 65.44
CA PRO A 3 -28.95 27.17 64.24
C PRO A 3 -28.04 25.94 63.95
N LEU A 4 -27.38 25.97 62.79
CA LEU A 4 -26.02 25.49 62.48
C LEU A 4 -25.68 23.97 62.39
N LEU A 5 -25.21 23.59 61.18
CA LEU A 5 -23.95 22.88 60.88
C LEU A 5 -23.84 21.36 61.17
N ARG A 6 -23.70 20.51 60.14
CA ARG A 6 -22.48 19.73 59.78
C ARG A 6 -22.73 18.52 58.85
N HIS A 7 -21.74 18.29 57.95
CA HIS A 7 -21.43 17.09 57.14
C HIS A 7 -22.14 17.03 55.76
N LEU A 8 -21.59 17.62 54.70
CA LEU A 8 -20.38 17.24 53.94
C LEU A 8 -20.39 15.77 53.46
N PHE A 9 -21.04 15.50 52.33
CA PHE A 9 -20.60 14.47 51.39
C PHE A 9 -20.77 14.97 49.96
N THR A 10 -19.66 15.51 49.46
CA THR A 10 -19.40 15.89 48.09
C THR A 10 -19.42 14.66 47.20
N PHE A 11 -20.45 14.49 46.38
CA PHE A 11 -20.36 13.66 45.16
C PHE A 11 -20.22 14.60 43.97
N ILE A 12 -19.02 15.18 43.81
CA ILE A 12 -18.58 15.68 42.51
C ILE A 12 -18.20 14.42 41.74
N LEU A 13 -19.11 13.93 40.91
CA LEU A 13 -18.79 12.93 39.92
C LEU A 13 -17.88 13.61 38.89
N LEU A 14 -16.57 13.45 39.10
CA LEU A 14 -15.55 13.83 38.14
C LEU A 14 -15.71 12.90 36.94
N SER A 15 -16.55 13.26 35.98
CA SER A 15 -16.51 12.64 34.66
C SER A 15 -15.20 13.09 34.03
N LEU A 16 -14.16 12.28 34.24
CA LEU A 16 -12.99 12.22 33.37
C LEU A 16 -13.53 11.91 31.96
N LEU A 17 -13.84 12.96 31.21
CA LEU A 17 -13.80 12.90 29.77
C LEU A 17 -12.35 12.56 29.45
N ALA A 18 -12.06 11.27 29.29
CA ALA A 18 -10.94 10.85 28.48
C ALA A 18 -11.17 11.52 27.13
N LYS A 19 -10.50 12.65 26.90
CA LYS A 19 -10.18 13.06 25.54
C LYS A 19 -9.39 11.88 25.01
N ALA A 20 -10.04 11.01 24.23
CA ALA A 20 -9.31 10.21 23.29
C ALA A 20 -8.59 11.25 22.42
N ASP A 21 -7.29 11.42 22.65
CA ASP A 21 -6.46 12.15 21.72
C ASP A 21 -6.58 11.39 20.40
N ALA A 22 -7.45 11.89 19.51
CA ALA A 22 -7.51 11.42 18.15
C ALA A 22 -6.13 11.75 17.56
N GLN A 23 -5.27 10.74 17.53
CA GLN A 23 -3.95 10.86 16.96
C GLN A 23 -4.13 11.22 15.48
N SER A 24 -3.59 12.36 15.05
CA SER A 24 -3.64 12.73 13.63
C SER A 24 -2.83 11.73 12.81
N VAL A 25 -3.42 11.22 11.74
CA VAL A 25 -2.75 10.35 10.77
C VAL A 25 -1.48 11.05 10.25
N PRO A 26 -0.30 10.41 10.29
CA PRO A 26 0.93 11.00 9.76
C PRO A 26 0.76 11.36 8.28
N THR A 27 1.20 12.54 7.88
CA THR A 27 1.17 12.97 6.48
C THR A 27 2.41 12.45 5.75
N LEU A 28 2.21 11.50 4.84
CA LEU A 28 3.27 10.74 4.16
C LEU A 28 3.05 10.75 2.64
N ASN A 29 4.14 10.71 1.87
CA ASN A 29 4.13 10.69 0.41
C ASN A 29 5.33 9.90 -0.12
N SER A 30 5.09 8.90 -0.97
CA SER A 30 6.15 8.06 -1.52
C SER A 30 6.81 8.67 -2.75
N TYR A 31 6.06 9.47 -3.51
CA TYR A 31 6.57 10.17 -4.70
C TYR A 31 5.78 11.45 -4.98
N PRO A 32 6.00 12.53 -4.21
CA PRO A 32 5.16 13.73 -4.22
C PRO A 32 5.04 14.47 -5.57
N SER A 33 5.94 14.18 -6.52
CA SER A 33 5.98 14.74 -7.87
C SER A 33 5.11 13.97 -8.87
N ALA A 34 4.66 12.76 -8.55
CA ALA A 34 3.75 12.02 -9.42
C ALA A 34 2.40 12.73 -9.55
N SER A 35 1.83 12.71 -10.76
CA SER A 35 0.48 13.22 -11.02
C SER A 35 -0.60 12.29 -10.48
N ALA A 36 -0.41 10.97 -10.65
CA ALA A 36 -1.32 9.95 -10.18
C ALA A 36 -1.17 9.71 -8.67
N ALA A 37 -2.27 9.40 -7.98
CA ALA A 37 -2.25 9.17 -6.52
C ALA A 37 -3.12 8.00 -6.06
N ILE A 38 -2.57 7.19 -5.14
CA ILE A 38 -3.31 6.20 -4.37
C ILE A 38 -3.32 6.70 -2.93
N PHE A 39 -4.50 7.09 -2.46
CA PHE A 39 -4.69 7.67 -1.14
C PHE A 39 -5.06 6.61 -0.12
N LEU A 40 -4.26 6.50 0.93
CA LEU A 40 -4.47 5.61 2.07
C LEU A 40 -5.19 6.37 3.19
N ASP A 41 -6.49 6.12 3.32
CA ASP A 41 -7.39 6.82 4.24
C ASP A 41 -7.60 6.01 5.52
N PHE A 42 -6.98 6.44 6.63
CA PHE A 42 -7.00 5.73 7.92
C PHE A 42 -7.91 6.38 8.96
N ASP A 43 -8.36 7.62 8.74
CA ASP A 43 -9.12 8.44 9.70
C ASP A 43 -10.64 8.28 9.57
N GLY A 44 -11.09 7.57 8.54
CA GLY A 44 -12.50 7.21 8.34
C GLY A 44 -13.16 8.09 7.29
N HIS A 45 -14.20 7.55 6.65
CA HIS A 45 -14.80 8.17 5.49
C HIS A 45 -16.27 7.82 5.37
N THR A 46 -17.07 8.70 4.76
CA THR A 46 -18.43 8.34 4.32
C THR A 46 -18.44 8.21 2.81
N ASP A 47 -18.47 6.98 2.30
CA ASP A 47 -18.63 6.75 0.86
C ASP A 47 -20.12 6.90 0.51
N ALA A 48 -20.44 8.04 -0.10
CA ALA A 48 -21.76 8.39 -0.62
C ALA A 48 -21.82 8.36 -2.15
N THR A 49 -20.85 7.74 -2.82
CA THR A 49 -20.74 7.75 -4.29
C THR A 49 -21.80 6.90 -4.99
N GLY A 50 -22.42 5.96 -4.28
CA GLY A 50 -23.41 5.02 -4.84
C GLY A 50 -22.80 3.85 -5.62
N ASN A 51 -21.47 3.77 -5.77
CA ASN A 51 -20.79 2.69 -6.49
C ASN A 51 -20.96 1.31 -5.81
N TRP A 52 -21.35 1.28 -4.54
CA TRP A 52 -21.56 0.07 -3.75
C TRP A 52 -23.04 -0.23 -3.48
N TYR A 53 -23.96 0.19 -4.37
CA TYR A 53 -25.37 -0.18 -4.28
C TYR A 53 -25.54 -1.72 -4.26
N PRO A 54 -26.40 -2.29 -3.39
CA PRO A 54 -27.40 -1.64 -2.53
C PRO A 54 -26.93 -1.29 -1.12
N PHE A 55 -25.63 -1.33 -0.81
CA PHE A 55 -25.12 -1.18 0.56
C PHE A 55 -25.05 0.25 1.09
N GLY A 56 -25.16 1.28 0.24
CA GLY A 56 -24.82 2.67 0.58
C GLY A 56 -25.94 3.52 1.23
N PRO A 57 -25.58 4.70 1.79
CA PRO A 57 -24.23 5.24 1.99
C PRO A 57 -23.46 4.48 3.09
N LEU A 58 -22.15 4.32 2.90
CA LEU A 58 -21.29 3.58 3.83
C LEU A 58 -20.57 4.54 4.78
N VAL A 59 -20.88 4.46 6.07
CA VAL A 59 -20.22 5.26 7.12
C VAL A 59 -19.10 4.42 7.74
N CYS A 60 -17.88 4.67 7.31
CA CYS A 60 -16.68 3.94 7.72
C CYS A 60 -16.01 4.63 8.90
N GLY A 61 -15.83 3.88 10.00
CA GLY A 61 -15.00 4.34 11.11
C GLY A 61 -13.51 4.34 10.74
N PRO A 62 -12.66 4.99 11.56
CA PRO A 62 -11.21 4.95 11.37
C PRO A 62 -10.67 3.52 11.44
N SER A 63 -9.45 3.34 10.94
CA SER A 63 -8.76 2.04 10.88
C SER A 63 -8.52 1.38 12.25
N GLY A 64 -8.45 2.16 13.33
CA GLY A 64 -8.10 1.67 14.67
C GLY A 64 -6.61 1.37 14.87
N MET A 65 -5.75 1.71 13.90
CA MET A 65 -4.31 1.48 13.95
C MET A 65 -3.56 2.66 14.58
N SER A 66 -2.41 2.41 15.22
CA SER A 66 -1.53 3.47 15.72
C SER A 66 -0.74 4.13 14.60
N ASN A 67 -0.16 5.32 14.83
CA ASN A 67 0.68 5.97 13.82
C ASN A 67 1.87 5.12 13.38
N ASP A 68 2.51 4.37 14.28
CA ASP A 68 3.63 3.49 13.92
C ASP A 68 3.17 2.39 12.96
N GLN A 69 1.99 1.81 13.22
CA GLN A 69 1.40 0.82 12.33
C GLN A 69 0.99 1.43 10.98
N ILE A 70 0.47 2.66 10.97
CA ILE A 70 0.13 3.38 9.73
C ILE A 70 1.38 3.66 8.90
N VAL A 71 2.48 4.09 9.52
CA VAL A 71 3.77 4.29 8.84
C VAL A 71 4.28 2.98 8.26
N GLU A 72 4.19 1.87 9.00
CA GLU A 72 4.59 0.56 8.48
C GLU A 72 3.72 0.12 7.29
N VAL A 73 2.40 0.28 7.36
CA VAL A 73 1.51 -0.03 6.23
C VAL A 73 1.87 0.84 5.02
N PHE A 74 2.05 2.14 5.24
CA PHE A 74 2.46 3.07 4.19
C PHE A 74 3.76 2.65 3.52
N ASN A 75 4.80 2.33 4.29
CA ASN A 75 6.10 1.92 3.73
C ASN A 75 5.99 0.66 2.87
N ARG A 76 5.22 -0.34 3.33
CA ARG A 76 4.99 -1.59 2.59
C ARG A 76 4.23 -1.36 1.28
N VAL A 77 3.15 -0.58 1.30
CA VAL A 77 2.42 -0.24 0.07
C VAL A 77 3.28 0.64 -0.85
N ALA A 78 4.05 1.57 -0.28
CA ALA A 78 4.97 2.41 -1.05
C ALA A 78 6.07 1.59 -1.75
N GLU A 79 6.57 0.53 -1.11
CA GLU A 79 7.52 -0.44 -1.68
C GLU A 79 6.92 -1.12 -2.93
N ASP A 80 5.73 -1.72 -2.80
CA ASP A 80 5.09 -2.47 -3.88
C ASP A 80 4.87 -1.60 -5.14
N TYR A 81 4.60 -0.31 -4.95
CA TYR A 81 4.36 0.64 -6.04
C TYR A 81 5.57 1.50 -6.39
N ARG A 82 6.73 1.29 -5.77
CA ARG A 82 7.91 2.13 -5.97
C ARG A 82 8.41 2.20 -7.42
N PRO A 83 8.32 1.14 -8.24
CA PRO A 83 8.71 1.22 -9.65
C PRO A 83 7.85 2.17 -10.49
N PHE A 84 6.64 2.53 -10.04
CA PHE A 84 5.67 3.26 -10.86
C PHE A 84 5.63 4.75 -10.56
N ASN A 85 5.27 5.54 -11.57
CA ASN A 85 5.06 6.99 -11.47
C ASN A 85 3.68 7.29 -10.83
N VAL A 86 3.50 6.85 -9.59
CA VAL A 86 2.31 7.05 -8.77
C VAL A 86 2.73 7.41 -7.33
N ASN A 87 1.99 8.33 -6.71
CA ASN A 87 2.21 8.72 -5.33
C ASN A 87 1.32 7.86 -4.41
N ILE A 88 1.93 7.04 -3.57
CA ILE A 88 1.25 6.48 -2.40
C ILE A 88 1.25 7.56 -1.33
N THR A 89 0.09 7.89 -0.78
CA THR A 89 -0.03 9.06 0.10
C THR A 89 -1.09 8.89 1.18
N THR A 90 -0.84 9.44 2.37
CA THR A 90 -1.85 9.67 3.41
C THR A 90 -2.28 11.15 3.47
N ASP A 91 -1.85 11.95 2.50
CA ASP A 91 -2.19 13.37 2.36
C ASP A 91 -3.38 13.55 1.40
N SER A 92 -4.54 13.89 1.95
CA SER A 92 -5.74 14.13 1.15
C SER A 92 -5.58 15.30 0.17
N THR A 93 -4.68 16.26 0.43
CA THR A 93 -4.43 17.37 -0.51
C THR A 93 -3.80 16.88 -1.80
N LYS A 94 -2.95 15.84 -1.73
CA LYS A 94 -2.33 15.19 -2.89
C LYS A 94 -3.35 14.36 -3.68
N TYR A 95 -4.24 13.66 -2.98
CA TYR A 95 -5.38 12.99 -3.61
C TYR A 95 -6.25 13.97 -4.41
N TRP A 96 -6.63 15.09 -3.82
CA TRP A 96 -7.51 16.05 -4.49
C TRP A 96 -6.82 16.83 -5.61
N ALA A 97 -5.49 17.00 -5.54
CA ALA A 97 -4.69 17.59 -6.61
C ALA A 97 -4.48 16.64 -7.81
N ALA A 98 -4.49 15.33 -7.59
CA ALA A 98 -4.38 14.35 -8.67
C ALA A 98 -5.60 14.41 -9.63
N PRO A 99 -5.40 14.17 -10.94
CA PRO A 99 -6.50 14.14 -11.90
C PRO A 99 -7.59 13.13 -11.49
N VAL A 100 -8.85 13.47 -11.74
CA VAL A 100 -10.00 12.66 -11.26
C VAL A 100 -10.00 11.22 -11.77
N LYS A 101 -9.40 10.96 -12.94
CA LYS A 101 -9.22 9.61 -13.53
C LYS A 101 -7.83 9.00 -13.30
N GLN A 102 -7.05 9.60 -12.41
CA GLN A 102 -5.72 9.13 -12.00
C GLN A 102 -5.60 9.14 -10.47
N ARG A 103 -6.71 8.84 -9.79
CA ARG A 103 -6.71 8.75 -8.35
C ARG A 103 -7.69 7.72 -7.83
N THR A 104 -7.32 7.08 -6.74
CA THR A 104 -8.21 6.21 -5.96
C THR A 104 -8.00 6.44 -4.47
N ARG A 105 -9.02 6.07 -3.70
CA ARG A 105 -9.01 6.09 -2.23
C ARG A 105 -9.15 4.66 -1.74
N ILE A 106 -8.24 4.25 -0.87
CA ILE A 106 -8.31 3.00 -0.12
C ILE A 106 -8.71 3.38 1.31
N ILE A 107 -9.93 3.02 1.71
CA ILE A 107 -10.46 3.30 3.06
C ILE A 107 -10.10 2.13 3.97
N PHE A 108 -9.26 2.39 4.97
CA PHE A 108 -8.92 1.46 6.03
C PHE A 108 -9.92 1.63 7.17
N THR A 109 -10.73 0.61 7.42
CA THR A 109 -11.85 0.75 8.35
C THR A 109 -12.13 -0.51 9.16
N ILE A 110 -12.60 -0.29 10.39
CA ILE A 110 -13.22 -1.35 11.22
C ILE A 110 -14.63 -1.72 10.75
N THR A 111 -15.24 -0.93 9.86
CA THR A 111 -16.62 -1.14 9.40
C THR A 111 -16.68 -2.13 8.23
N SER A 112 -16.85 -3.42 8.54
CA SER A 112 -16.93 -4.51 7.54
C SER A 112 -18.33 -5.14 7.37
N SER A 113 -19.25 -4.89 8.30
CA SER A 113 -20.52 -5.64 8.40
C SER A 113 -21.42 -5.56 7.16
N TRP A 114 -21.30 -4.50 6.36
CA TRP A 114 -22.06 -4.31 5.13
C TRP A 114 -21.61 -5.25 4.01
N TYR A 115 -20.32 -5.65 3.98
CA TYR A 115 -19.75 -6.52 2.95
C TYR A 115 -19.73 -7.98 3.40
N GLY A 116 -19.51 -8.22 4.70
CA GLY A 116 -19.35 -9.54 5.29
C GLY A 116 -18.00 -9.69 6.00
N ASN A 117 -17.78 -10.85 6.64
CA ASN A 117 -16.62 -11.08 7.52
C ASN A 117 -15.58 -12.07 6.94
N SER A 118 -15.56 -12.28 5.62
CA SER A 118 -14.70 -13.28 4.97
C SER A 118 -13.62 -12.71 4.04
N ALA A 119 -13.49 -11.38 3.95
CA ALA A 119 -12.54 -10.72 3.05
C ALA A 119 -11.63 -9.75 3.83
N GLY A 120 -10.38 -9.61 3.37
CA GLY A 120 -9.44 -8.60 3.88
C GLY A 120 -9.74 -7.20 3.35
N GLY A 121 -10.33 -7.12 2.16
CA GLY A 121 -10.72 -5.89 1.51
C GLY A 121 -11.70 -6.16 0.37
N VAL A 122 -12.10 -5.08 -0.33
CA VAL A 122 -12.86 -5.17 -1.57
C VAL A 122 -12.67 -3.91 -2.42
N SER A 123 -12.67 -4.09 -3.73
CA SER A 123 -12.54 -3.05 -4.72
C SER A 123 -13.27 -3.41 -6.02
N TRP A 124 -13.55 -2.38 -6.82
CA TRP A 124 -14.04 -2.56 -8.17
C TRP A 124 -12.87 -2.58 -9.15
N VAL A 125 -12.83 -3.59 -10.01
CA VAL A 125 -11.76 -3.71 -11.00
C VAL A 125 -11.81 -2.55 -12.00
N GLY A 126 -10.70 -1.84 -12.15
CA GLY A 126 -10.55 -0.72 -13.08
C GLY A 126 -11.20 0.60 -12.61
N SER A 127 -11.60 0.71 -11.34
CA SER A 127 -12.28 1.90 -10.82
C SER A 127 -11.42 3.16 -10.78
N PHE A 128 -10.09 3.02 -10.79
CA PHE A 128 -9.12 4.13 -10.77
C PHE A 128 -9.36 5.15 -11.89
N ARG A 129 -9.84 4.68 -13.06
CA ARG A 129 -10.07 5.50 -14.26
C ARG A 129 -11.51 5.99 -14.44
N TRP A 130 -12.43 5.66 -13.53
CA TRP A 130 -13.85 6.01 -13.68
C TRP A 130 -14.12 7.51 -13.46
N GLY A 131 -13.34 8.15 -12.59
CA GLY A 131 -13.58 9.53 -12.20
C GLY A 131 -14.79 9.75 -11.28
N THR A 132 -15.32 8.68 -10.69
CA THR A 132 -16.44 8.72 -9.75
C THR A 132 -16.00 8.79 -8.29
N ASN A 133 -14.67 8.72 -8.04
CA ASN A 133 -14.07 8.56 -6.71
C ASN A 133 -14.59 7.32 -5.96
N ALA A 134 -14.93 6.24 -6.68
CA ALA A 134 -15.26 4.95 -6.09
C ALA A 134 -14.11 4.50 -5.16
N ALA A 135 -14.41 4.33 -3.87
CA ALA A 135 -13.41 3.86 -2.93
C ALA A 135 -13.25 2.34 -3.01
N ALA A 136 -12.04 1.88 -2.74
CA ALA A 136 -11.76 0.53 -2.29
C ALA A 136 -11.67 0.49 -0.76
N PHE A 137 -11.84 -0.69 -0.17
CA PHE A 137 -11.88 -0.87 1.28
C PHE A 137 -10.89 -1.91 1.75
N VAL A 138 -10.27 -1.66 2.88
CA VAL A 138 -9.47 -2.63 3.64
C VAL A 138 -10.05 -2.72 5.04
N PHE A 139 -10.47 -3.93 5.44
CA PHE A 139 -11.14 -4.16 6.71
C PHE A 139 -10.12 -4.47 7.82
N SER A 140 -9.51 -3.41 8.36
CA SER A 140 -8.39 -3.50 9.31
C SER A 140 -8.66 -4.41 10.52
N ALA A 141 -9.89 -4.37 11.05
CA ALA A 141 -10.31 -5.21 12.17
C ALA A 141 -10.31 -6.71 11.82
N LEU A 142 -10.79 -7.08 10.62
CA LEU A 142 -10.77 -8.49 10.14
C LEU A 142 -9.35 -9.00 9.90
N LEU A 143 -8.43 -8.08 9.63
CA LEU A 143 -7.00 -8.36 9.48
C LEU A 143 -6.23 -8.31 10.81
N ASN A 144 -6.94 -8.23 11.95
CA ASN A 144 -6.40 -8.15 13.30
C ASN A 144 -5.46 -6.95 13.52
N TYR A 145 -5.65 -5.86 12.77
CA TYR A 145 -4.80 -4.68 12.80
C TYR A 145 -3.31 -4.98 12.55
N ASN A 146 -3.02 -6.11 11.90
CA ASN A 146 -1.65 -6.52 11.62
C ASN A 146 -1.11 -5.72 10.42
N PRO A 147 -0.07 -4.88 10.58
CA PRO A 147 0.38 -3.97 9.52
C PRO A 147 0.73 -4.69 8.22
N LYS A 148 1.39 -5.86 8.30
CA LYS A 148 1.69 -6.67 7.13
C LYS A 148 0.42 -7.09 6.39
N ARG A 149 -0.54 -7.72 7.08
CA ARG A 149 -1.79 -8.18 6.44
C ARG A 149 -2.61 -7.03 5.86
N VAL A 150 -2.64 -5.90 6.57
CA VAL A 150 -3.33 -4.68 6.13
C VAL A 150 -2.68 -4.08 4.89
N ALA A 151 -1.35 -4.03 4.83
CA ALA A 151 -0.62 -3.56 3.66
C ALA A 151 -0.81 -4.48 2.45
N GLU A 152 -0.71 -5.79 2.64
CA GLU A 152 -0.95 -6.80 1.59
C GLU A 152 -2.36 -6.64 0.99
N ALA A 153 -3.38 -6.48 1.83
CA ALA A 153 -4.73 -6.20 1.35
C ALA A 153 -4.82 -4.85 0.62
N ALA A 154 -4.18 -3.80 1.13
CA ALA A 154 -4.22 -2.48 0.49
C ALA A 154 -3.58 -2.49 -0.91
N SER A 155 -2.41 -3.12 -1.06
CA SER A 155 -1.75 -3.24 -2.36
C SER A 155 -2.59 -4.06 -3.34
N HIS A 156 -3.21 -5.15 -2.87
CA HIS A 156 -4.14 -5.98 -3.62
C HIS A 156 -5.38 -5.21 -4.11
N GLU A 157 -6.06 -4.51 -3.21
CA GLU A 157 -7.26 -3.73 -3.56
C GLU A 157 -6.93 -2.55 -4.46
N ALA A 158 -5.80 -1.87 -4.23
CA ALA A 158 -5.30 -0.86 -5.15
C ALA A 158 -5.01 -1.46 -6.54
N GLY A 159 -4.45 -2.67 -6.60
CA GLY A 159 -4.16 -3.38 -7.84
C GLY A 159 -5.42 -3.67 -8.64
N HIS A 160 -6.49 -4.11 -8.00
CA HIS A 160 -7.80 -4.23 -8.63
C HIS A 160 -8.28 -2.91 -9.21
N THR A 161 -8.18 -1.78 -8.48
CA THR A 161 -8.61 -0.49 -9.03
C THR A 161 -7.87 -0.13 -10.32
N LEU A 162 -6.63 -0.59 -10.49
CA LEU A 162 -5.79 -0.42 -11.69
C LEU A 162 -6.08 -1.43 -12.80
N GLY A 163 -6.99 -2.39 -12.58
CA GLY A 163 -7.44 -3.37 -13.56
C GLY A 163 -6.95 -4.80 -13.33
N LEU A 164 -6.23 -5.06 -12.24
CA LEU A 164 -5.75 -6.40 -11.94
C LEU A 164 -6.86 -7.35 -11.52
N GLN A 165 -6.67 -8.63 -11.84
CA GLN A 165 -7.50 -9.76 -11.44
C GLN A 165 -6.73 -10.57 -10.40
N HIS A 166 -7.40 -11.45 -9.66
CA HIS A 166 -6.66 -12.35 -8.80
C HIS A 166 -5.75 -13.27 -9.62
N GLN A 167 -4.57 -13.53 -9.08
CA GLN A 167 -3.64 -14.56 -9.54
C GLN A 167 -4.04 -15.88 -8.87
N ALA A 168 -4.61 -16.79 -9.67
CA ALA A 168 -5.21 -18.03 -9.19
C ALA A 168 -4.22 -19.20 -9.34
N LYS A 169 -4.43 -20.26 -8.57
CA LYS A 169 -3.61 -21.48 -8.65
C LYS A 169 -4.38 -22.61 -9.31
N TYR A 170 -3.72 -23.31 -10.23
CA TYR A 170 -4.25 -24.48 -10.92
C TYR A 170 -3.31 -25.68 -10.73
N ASP A 171 -3.85 -26.89 -10.83
CA ASP A 171 -3.05 -28.12 -10.88
C ASP A 171 -2.52 -28.39 -12.30
N GLY A 172 -1.73 -29.47 -12.46
CA GLY A 172 -1.17 -29.87 -13.76
C GLY A 172 -2.21 -30.30 -14.81
N ASN A 173 -3.47 -30.51 -14.40
CA ASN A 173 -4.59 -30.83 -15.29
C ASN A 173 -5.51 -29.62 -15.51
N CYS A 174 -5.05 -28.40 -15.18
CA CYS A 174 -5.83 -27.17 -15.32
C CYS A 174 -7.09 -27.09 -14.44
N THR A 175 -7.16 -27.86 -13.35
CA THR A 175 -8.23 -27.71 -12.35
C THR A 175 -7.88 -26.61 -11.37
N LYS A 176 -8.79 -25.66 -11.14
CA LYS A 176 -8.56 -24.55 -10.20
C LYS A 176 -8.48 -25.07 -8.76
N ILE A 177 -7.35 -24.81 -8.10
CA ILE A 177 -7.11 -25.15 -6.70
C ILE A 177 -7.65 -24.04 -5.79
N THR A 178 -7.37 -22.78 -6.13
CA THR A 178 -7.77 -21.60 -5.36
C THR A 178 -7.81 -20.37 -6.26
N ASP A 179 -8.70 -19.43 -5.95
CA ASP A 179 -8.76 -18.11 -6.62
C ASP A 179 -7.56 -17.22 -6.25
N TYR A 180 -6.87 -17.53 -5.16
CA TYR A 180 -5.73 -16.77 -4.64
C TYR A 180 -4.54 -17.70 -4.50
N ASP A 181 -3.51 -17.53 -5.32
CA ASP A 181 -2.29 -18.31 -5.23
C ASP A 181 -1.52 -17.96 -3.94
N PRO A 182 -1.29 -18.94 -3.03
CA PRO A 182 -0.46 -18.74 -1.83
C PRO A 182 1.05 -18.70 -2.14
N GLY A 183 1.42 -18.83 -3.42
CA GLY A 183 2.78 -18.87 -3.89
C GLY A 183 3.50 -20.17 -3.55
N PHE A 184 4.81 -20.07 -3.32
CA PHE A 184 5.69 -21.21 -3.10
C PHE A 184 6.93 -20.84 -2.27
N GLY A 185 7.69 -21.85 -1.86
CA GLY A 185 8.84 -21.67 -0.98
C GLY A 185 8.45 -21.51 0.49
N THR A 186 9.47 -21.40 1.34
CA THR A 186 9.34 -21.24 2.79
C THR A 186 10.48 -20.36 3.33
N GLY A 187 10.33 -19.86 4.56
CA GLY A 187 11.38 -19.08 5.22
C GLY A 187 11.56 -17.70 4.58
N GLU A 188 12.79 -17.19 4.61
CA GLU A 188 13.13 -15.83 4.15
C GLU A 188 12.79 -15.61 2.67
N ILE A 189 12.86 -16.66 1.84
CA ILE A 189 12.59 -16.60 0.40
C ILE A 189 11.20 -17.10 0.01
N GLY A 190 10.32 -17.34 0.98
CA GLY A 190 8.92 -17.69 0.71
C GLY A 190 8.23 -16.54 -0.01
N TRP A 191 7.63 -16.82 -1.17
CA TRP A 191 7.08 -15.83 -2.08
C TRP A 191 5.60 -16.08 -2.40
N ALA A 192 4.83 -15.02 -2.61
CA ALA A 192 3.49 -15.05 -3.20
C ALA A 192 3.23 -13.86 -4.14
N PRO A 193 2.32 -13.99 -5.12
CA PRO A 193 1.88 -12.85 -5.90
C PRO A 193 1.01 -11.90 -5.05
N ILE A 194 1.16 -10.59 -5.23
CA ILE A 194 0.35 -9.56 -4.53
C ILE A 194 -1.15 -9.76 -4.81
N MET A 195 -1.49 -10.09 -6.06
CA MET A 195 -2.87 -10.42 -6.46
C MET A 195 -3.31 -11.85 -6.07
N GLY A 196 -2.51 -12.57 -5.28
CA GLY A 196 -2.88 -13.86 -4.66
C GLY A 196 -3.13 -13.69 -3.16
N VAL A 197 -2.48 -14.53 -2.33
CA VAL A 197 -2.58 -14.45 -0.86
C VAL A 197 -1.21 -14.54 -0.18
N GLY A 198 -0.60 -13.37 0.07
CA GLY A 198 0.76 -13.24 0.61
C GLY A 198 0.90 -13.15 2.13
N TYR A 199 -0.18 -13.21 2.91
CA TYR A 199 -0.14 -12.99 4.37
C TYR A 199 0.89 -13.83 5.13
N TYR A 200 1.21 -15.02 4.63
CA TYR A 200 2.11 -15.99 5.25
C TYR A 200 3.49 -16.07 4.59
N GLN A 201 3.75 -15.30 3.53
CA GLN A 201 5.02 -15.27 2.81
C GLN A 201 5.85 -14.06 3.21
N ASN A 202 7.17 -14.17 3.17
CA ASN A 202 8.05 -13.06 3.55
C ASN A 202 8.25 -12.05 2.41
N PHE A 203 8.01 -12.49 1.18
CA PHE A 203 8.19 -11.70 -0.02
C PHE A 203 6.94 -11.75 -0.89
N THR A 204 6.53 -10.60 -1.43
CA THR A 204 5.43 -10.49 -2.37
C THR A 204 5.84 -9.62 -3.55
N LEU A 205 5.36 -9.97 -4.74
CA LEU A 205 5.64 -9.24 -5.97
C LEU A 205 4.42 -9.22 -6.90
N TRP A 206 4.41 -8.24 -7.80
CA TRP A 206 3.64 -8.31 -9.03
C TRP A 206 4.05 -9.53 -9.86
N HIS A 207 3.08 -10.16 -10.50
CA HIS A 207 3.27 -11.46 -11.12
C HIS A 207 2.77 -11.51 -12.57
N ASN A 208 3.28 -12.47 -13.34
CA ASN A 208 2.71 -12.84 -14.62
C ASN A 208 2.23 -14.28 -14.55
N GLY A 209 0.92 -14.47 -14.43
CA GLY A 209 0.33 -15.77 -14.13
C GLY A 209 -1.13 -15.90 -14.48
N PRO A 210 -1.69 -17.11 -14.28
CA PRO A 210 -3.08 -17.41 -14.59
C PRO A 210 -4.04 -16.67 -13.67
N THR A 211 -5.11 -16.15 -14.27
CA THR A 211 -6.20 -15.48 -13.57
C THR A 211 -7.29 -16.48 -13.15
N ILE A 212 -8.24 -16.03 -12.35
CA ILE A 212 -9.45 -16.81 -11.98
C ILE A 212 -10.29 -17.30 -13.17
N TYR A 213 -10.08 -16.74 -14.36
CA TYR A 213 -10.82 -17.06 -15.58
C TYR A 213 -10.26 -18.27 -16.34
N GLY A 214 -9.12 -18.82 -15.92
CA GLY A 214 -8.62 -20.09 -16.45
C GLY A 214 -7.10 -20.24 -16.36
N CYS A 215 -6.63 -21.49 -16.30
CA CYS A 215 -5.21 -21.83 -16.22
C CYS A 215 -4.36 -21.32 -17.39
N ASN A 216 -4.98 -21.02 -18.54
CA ASN A 216 -4.32 -20.49 -19.74
C ASN A 216 -4.64 -19.01 -19.99
N THR A 217 -5.34 -18.35 -19.07
CA THR A 217 -5.69 -16.93 -19.17
C THR A 217 -4.75 -16.13 -18.28
N PHE A 218 -3.62 -15.72 -18.85
CA PHE A 218 -2.56 -15.04 -18.10
C PHE A 218 -2.78 -13.52 -18.03
N GLN A 219 -2.43 -12.95 -16.89
CA GLN A 219 -2.28 -11.51 -16.70
C GLN A 219 -0.86 -11.23 -16.23
N SER A 220 -0.19 -10.32 -16.95
CA SER A 220 1.02 -9.65 -16.51
C SER A 220 0.61 -8.42 -15.71
N ASP A 221 0.77 -8.47 -14.39
CA ASP A 221 0.35 -7.38 -13.50
C ASP A 221 1.07 -6.08 -13.87
N LEU A 222 2.36 -6.18 -14.18
CA LEU A 222 3.20 -5.06 -14.60
C LEU A 222 2.69 -4.38 -15.87
N ASP A 223 2.28 -5.14 -16.88
CA ASP A 223 1.77 -4.59 -18.15
C ASP A 223 0.41 -3.91 -17.94
N VAL A 224 -0.42 -4.43 -17.03
CA VAL A 224 -1.73 -3.81 -16.73
C VAL A 224 -1.56 -2.54 -15.91
N ILE A 225 -0.72 -2.54 -14.86
CA ILE A 225 -0.46 -1.35 -14.04
C ILE A 225 0.06 -0.21 -14.93
N THR A 226 1.02 -0.50 -15.80
CA THR A 226 1.67 0.49 -16.68
C THR A 226 0.95 0.72 -18.00
N GLY A 227 -0.23 0.11 -18.17
CA GLY A 227 -1.07 0.28 -19.34
C GLY A 227 -1.55 1.71 -19.52
N ALA A 228 -1.68 2.14 -20.78
CA ALA A 228 -2.09 3.51 -21.14
C ALA A 228 -3.43 3.94 -20.50
N ASP A 229 -4.32 3.00 -20.20
CA ASP A 229 -5.62 3.24 -19.56
C ASP A 229 -5.50 3.82 -18.14
N ASN A 230 -4.42 3.53 -17.41
CA ASN A 230 -4.17 4.08 -16.07
C ASN A 230 -3.51 5.46 -16.13
N GLY A 231 -2.93 5.81 -17.29
CA GLY A 231 -2.38 7.14 -17.55
C GLY A 231 -1.08 7.45 -16.79
N PHE A 232 -0.41 6.43 -16.25
CA PHE A 232 0.96 6.50 -15.74
C PHE A 232 1.70 5.19 -16.10
N GLY A 233 3.03 5.22 -16.03
CA GLY A 233 3.89 4.07 -16.28
C GLY A 233 4.94 3.89 -15.19
N TYR A 234 6.07 3.30 -15.54
CA TYR A 234 7.24 3.27 -14.67
C TYR A 234 7.77 4.68 -14.37
N ARG A 235 8.56 4.80 -13.30
CA ARG A 235 9.42 5.96 -13.08
C ARG A 235 10.51 6.01 -14.15
N ASP A 236 11.11 7.18 -14.30
CA ASP A 236 12.33 7.32 -15.09
C ASP A 236 13.49 6.64 -14.35
N ASP A 237 14.36 5.99 -15.12
CA ASP A 237 15.60 5.37 -14.65
C ASP A 237 16.51 6.42 -13.98
N ASP A 238 17.04 6.08 -12.80
CA ASP A 238 17.86 6.97 -11.99
C ASP A 238 19.37 6.76 -12.19
N HIS A 239 19.80 5.63 -12.75
CA HIS A 239 21.20 5.27 -12.89
C HIS A 239 21.53 4.58 -14.22
N GLY A 240 22.65 4.97 -14.84
CA GLY A 240 23.01 4.41 -16.14
C GLY A 240 23.46 2.95 -16.07
N LYS A 241 22.90 2.11 -16.94
CA LYS A 241 23.21 0.67 -17.10
C LYS A 241 24.53 0.24 -17.75
N THR A 242 25.47 1.17 -17.96
CA THR A 242 26.75 0.85 -18.62
C THR A 242 27.92 1.53 -17.93
N PHE A 243 29.13 1.02 -18.12
CA PHE A 243 30.34 1.70 -17.63
C PHE A 243 30.51 3.13 -18.17
N ALA A 244 30.02 3.42 -19.38
CA ALA A 244 30.10 4.74 -19.99
C ALA A 244 29.11 5.74 -19.35
N THR A 245 27.96 5.24 -18.88
CA THR A 245 26.88 6.03 -18.27
C THR A 245 26.85 5.87 -16.74
N ALA A 246 27.87 5.25 -16.15
CA ALA A 246 27.87 4.91 -14.73
C ALA A 246 27.78 6.16 -13.86
N THR A 247 26.88 6.12 -12.88
CA THR A 247 26.76 7.14 -11.85
C THR A 247 28.05 7.24 -11.06
N THR A 248 28.55 8.45 -10.82
CA THR A 248 29.77 8.67 -10.04
C THR A 248 29.38 9.20 -8.65
N PRO A 249 29.41 8.36 -7.59
CA PRO A 249 29.05 8.80 -6.25
C PRO A 249 29.98 9.90 -5.75
N ALA A 250 29.42 10.89 -5.04
CA ALA A 250 30.21 11.91 -4.37
C ALA A 250 30.74 11.37 -3.04
N PHE A 251 32.07 11.42 -2.86
CA PHE A 251 32.71 11.02 -1.61
C PHE A 251 32.97 12.24 -0.73
N THR A 252 32.52 12.19 0.51
CA THR A 252 32.81 13.18 1.56
C THR A 252 33.38 12.46 2.78
N ALA A 253 34.55 12.86 3.25
CA ALA A 253 35.24 12.22 4.39
C ALA A 253 35.35 10.68 4.27
N ASN A 254 35.66 10.18 3.07
CA ASN A 254 35.76 8.75 2.72
C ASN A 254 34.46 7.95 2.88
N GLN A 255 33.31 8.62 2.81
CA GLN A 255 31.99 8.00 2.81
C GLN A 255 31.21 8.44 1.58
N PHE A 256 30.30 7.59 1.12
CA PHE A 256 29.35 7.90 0.05
C PHE A 256 27.99 7.33 0.42
N ASP A 257 26.94 7.98 -0.06
CA ASP A 257 25.56 7.52 0.02
C ASP A 257 24.94 7.70 -1.37
N VAL A 258 24.31 6.64 -1.86
CA VAL A 258 23.57 6.67 -3.12
C VAL A 258 22.28 5.89 -2.90
N THR A 259 21.18 6.48 -3.34
CA THR A 259 19.86 5.85 -3.35
C THR A 259 19.46 5.62 -4.80
N GLY A 260 18.79 4.52 -5.05
CA GLY A 260 18.31 4.14 -6.37
C GLY A 260 17.12 3.20 -6.28
N VAL A 261 16.40 3.04 -7.39
CA VAL A 261 15.26 2.15 -7.54
C VAL A 261 15.45 1.31 -8.79
N ILE A 262 15.50 0.00 -8.61
CA ILE A 262 15.37 -0.95 -9.73
C ILE A 262 13.92 -0.94 -10.21
N ASP A 263 13.62 -0.22 -11.29
CA ASP A 263 12.25 -0.02 -11.78
C ASP A 263 11.73 -1.21 -12.60
N ARG A 264 12.63 -1.98 -13.22
CA ARG A 264 12.30 -3.12 -14.08
C ARG A 264 13.22 -4.30 -13.84
N ASN A 265 12.76 -5.48 -14.26
CA ASN A 265 13.58 -6.70 -14.30
C ASN A 265 14.77 -6.65 -15.29
N THR A 266 14.84 -5.60 -16.11
CA THR A 266 15.94 -5.35 -17.07
C THR A 266 16.78 -4.13 -16.68
N ASP A 267 16.44 -3.51 -15.55
CA ASP A 267 17.15 -2.35 -15.02
C ASP A 267 18.45 -2.79 -14.33
N GLN A 268 19.48 -1.97 -14.47
CA GLN A 268 20.82 -2.19 -13.94
C GLN A 268 21.45 -0.86 -13.57
N ASP A 269 21.79 -0.70 -12.29
CA ASP A 269 22.49 0.49 -11.82
C ASP A 269 24.00 0.26 -11.81
N VAL A 270 24.74 1.04 -12.60
CA VAL A 270 26.20 0.96 -12.63
C VAL A 270 26.81 2.19 -11.96
N PHE A 271 27.71 1.95 -11.01
CA PHE A 271 28.44 3.00 -10.29
C PHE A 271 29.94 2.95 -10.56
N ARG A 272 30.59 4.12 -10.61
CA ARG A 272 32.04 4.26 -10.76
C ARG A 272 32.61 5.22 -9.71
N PHE A 273 33.72 4.84 -9.09
CA PHE A 273 34.50 5.71 -8.22
C PHE A 273 35.99 5.50 -8.47
N ILE A 274 36.81 6.45 -8.01
CA ILE A 274 38.27 6.41 -8.13
C ILE A 274 38.82 6.12 -6.74
N MET A 275 39.67 5.09 -6.63
CA MET A 275 40.50 4.87 -5.45
C MET A 275 41.87 5.53 -5.67
N PRO A 276 42.17 6.68 -5.05
CA PRO A 276 43.42 7.41 -5.31
C PRO A 276 44.66 6.71 -4.75
N ALA A 277 44.47 5.75 -3.84
CA ALA A 277 45.50 4.90 -3.28
C ALA A 277 44.92 3.53 -2.91
N ASN A 278 45.79 2.54 -2.68
CA ASN A 278 45.36 1.23 -2.17
C ASN A 278 44.74 1.37 -0.78
N GLY A 279 43.61 0.71 -0.55
CA GLY A 279 42.88 0.77 0.71
C GLY A 279 41.72 -0.21 0.77
N ARG A 280 40.99 -0.21 1.88
CA ARG A 280 39.78 -1.02 2.06
C ARG A 280 38.57 -0.23 1.56
N LEU A 281 37.80 -0.83 0.66
CA LEU A 281 36.46 -0.40 0.31
C LEU A 281 35.45 -1.25 1.08
N GLN A 282 34.42 -0.61 1.64
CA GLN A 282 33.26 -1.29 2.19
C GLN A 282 32.01 -0.76 1.48
N ILE A 283 31.18 -1.68 0.99
CA ILE A 283 29.90 -1.38 0.35
C ILE A 283 28.84 -2.07 1.19
N ASN A 284 27.83 -1.31 1.60
CA ASN A 284 26.63 -1.84 2.23
C ASN A 284 25.46 -1.50 1.32
N ALA A 285 24.75 -2.51 0.82
CA ALA A 285 23.47 -2.32 0.15
C ALA A 285 22.37 -2.47 1.22
N VAL A 286 21.61 -1.40 1.45
CA VAL A 286 20.51 -1.39 2.43
C VAL A 286 19.21 -1.32 1.63
N PRO A 287 18.42 -2.42 1.59
CA PRO A 287 17.08 -2.37 1.02
C PRO A 287 16.25 -1.32 1.75
N TYR A 288 15.30 -0.72 1.03
CA TYR A 288 14.38 0.25 1.62
C TYR A 288 13.57 -0.39 2.75
N ASN A 289 13.35 0.36 3.84
CA ASN A 289 12.71 -0.09 5.07
C ASN A 289 11.64 0.89 5.56
#